data_AF-A0A1Z5LA26-F1
#
_entry.id   AF-A0A1Z5LA26-F1
#
_cell.length_a   1.000
_cell.length_b   1.000
_cell.length_c   1.000
_cell.angle_alpha   90.00
_cell.angle_beta   90.00
_cell.angle_gamma   90.00
#
_symmetry.space_group_name_H-M   'P 1'
#
loop_
_entity.id
_entity.type
_entity.pdbx_description
1 polymer ?
#
loop_
_entity_poly.entity_id
_entity_poly.type
_entity_poly.pdbx_seq_one_letter_code
_entity_poly.pdbx_strand_id
1 'polypeptide(L)'
;MLQCTMCEDWYHGRHLGVKVPDNQDYSEMICLCCMKKHPFLWKYYKNVIRVGKKDDDRPVNSQLDVTDVCDRAQEAASTTNGHTKGDWLSHTNGEKKDRQEDQVHAAVKHETAANECLYKQLPEAEELGVTGRSTFWPSCWRSTLCRCSSCVAMYKEQRCSYLLEDEDTVQAYEERGKEKREEMPQGDPLMSALGTLGRVQQIEAIHGYNNLKTELTDFLKKFADTKKVVREEDVREFFGQMQARKKQRVSAVPHFCR
;
A
#
# COMPACT_ATOMS: atom_id res chain seq x y z
N MET A 1 -12.47 -7.29 -0.44
CA MET A 1 -11.85 -8.18 -1.45
C MET A 1 -10.41 -8.41 -1.00
N LEU A 2 -9.82 -9.56 -1.32
CA LEU A 2 -8.45 -9.93 -0.95
C LEU A 2 -7.71 -10.40 -2.20
N GLN A 3 -6.52 -9.86 -2.45
CA GLN A 3 -5.70 -10.23 -3.59
C GLN A 3 -4.78 -11.41 -3.25
N CYS A 4 -4.65 -12.38 -4.16
CA CYS A 4 -3.71 -13.48 -4.02
C CYS A 4 -2.31 -13.06 -4.48
N THR A 5 -1.27 -13.24 -3.65
CA THR A 5 0.12 -12.87 -3.99
C THR A 5 0.75 -13.78 -5.07
N MET A 6 0.10 -14.90 -5.41
CA MET A 6 0.60 -15.85 -6.42
C MET A 6 0.02 -15.67 -7.82
N CYS A 7 -1.23 -15.22 -7.92
CA CYS A 7 -1.92 -15.06 -9.21
C CYS A 7 -2.50 -13.66 -9.43
N GLU A 8 -2.35 -12.76 -8.46
CA GLU A 8 -2.83 -11.37 -8.48
C GLU A 8 -4.35 -11.20 -8.66
N ASP A 9 -5.11 -12.30 -8.68
CA ASP A 9 -6.57 -12.29 -8.72
C ASP A 9 -7.19 -11.86 -7.38
N TRP A 10 -8.39 -11.30 -7.46
CA TRP A 10 -9.16 -10.80 -6.33
C TRP A 10 -10.28 -11.75 -5.90
N TYR A 11 -10.38 -11.97 -4.60
CA TYR A 11 -11.33 -12.90 -3.99
C TYR A 11 -12.21 -12.23 -2.93
N HIS A 12 -13.46 -12.66 -2.84
CA HIS A 12 -14.32 -12.33 -1.71
C HIS A 12 -13.95 -13.20 -0.52
N GLY A 13 -13.82 -12.61 0.69
CA GLY A 13 -13.46 -13.36 1.91
C GLY A 13 -14.37 -14.57 2.18
N ARG A 14 -15.67 -14.46 1.86
CA ARG A 14 -16.66 -15.55 2.02
C ARG A 14 -16.40 -16.77 1.12
N HIS A 15 -15.61 -16.64 0.06
CA HIS A 15 -15.36 -17.69 -0.94
C HIS A 15 -13.98 -18.34 -0.80
N LEU A 16 -13.26 -18.10 0.29
CA LEU A 16 -11.89 -18.59 0.48
C LEU A 16 -11.79 -20.00 1.09
N GLY A 17 -12.92 -20.58 1.52
CA GLY A 17 -12.97 -21.87 2.20
C GLY A 17 -12.45 -21.83 3.64
N VAL A 18 -12.21 -20.63 4.18
CA VAL A 18 -11.74 -20.38 5.55
C VAL A 18 -12.22 -19.00 5.99
N LYS A 19 -12.45 -18.82 7.29
CA LYS A 19 -12.75 -17.50 7.86
C LYS A 19 -11.49 -16.63 7.73
N VAL A 20 -11.65 -15.43 7.18
CA VAL A 20 -10.57 -14.43 7.18
C VAL A 20 -10.23 -14.08 8.64
N PRO A 21 -8.94 -14.08 9.05
CA PRO A 21 -8.55 -13.68 10.40
C PRO A 21 -9.06 -12.28 10.76
N ASP A 22 -9.67 -12.13 11.93
CA ASP A 22 -10.37 -10.89 12.34
C ASP A 22 -9.40 -9.73 12.66
N ASN A 23 -8.18 -10.03 13.11
CA ASN A 23 -7.22 -9.04 13.62
C ASN A 23 -6.30 -8.44 12.54
N GLN A 24 -6.43 -8.82 11.27
CA GLN A 24 -5.42 -8.50 10.24
C GLN A 24 -3.99 -8.94 10.63
N ASP A 25 -3.86 -10.00 11.43
CA ASP A 25 -2.56 -10.63 11.78
C ASP A 25 -1.92 -11.36 10.56
N TYR A 26 -2.20 -10.89 9.35
CA TYR A 26 -1.67 -11.40 8.10
C TYR A 26 -1.38 -10.22 7.17
N SER A 27 -0.33 -10.35 6.38
CA SER A 27 0.06 -9.38 5.36
C SER A 27 -0.23 -9.89 3.95
N GLU A 28 -0.24 -11.20 3.74
CA GLU A 28 -0.46 -11.78 2.41
C GLU A 28 -1.47 -12.94 2.44
N MET A 29 -2.13 -13.16 1.31
CA MET A 29 -3.04 -14.27 1.10
C MET A 29 -2.63 -15.06 -0.14
N ILE A 30 -2.64 -16.39 -0.04
CA ILE A 30 -2.47 -17.30 -1.19
C ILE A 30 -3.74 -18.12 -1.35
N CYS A 31 -4.36 -18.03 -2.54
CA CYS A 31 -5.62 -18.71 -2.82
C CYS A 31 -5.43 -20.23 -2.92
N LEU A 32 -6.51 -20.98 -2.71
CA LEU A 32 -6.49 -22.44 -2.80
C LEU A 32 -5.91 -22.96 -4.13
N CYS A 33 -6.26 -22.33 -5.25
CA CYS A 33 -5.76 -22.75 -6.57
C CYS A 33 -4.22 -22.65 -6.65
N CYS A 34 -3.65 -21.57 -6.12
CA CYS A 34 -2.21 -21.38 -6.10
C CYS A 34 -1.52 -22.31 -5.11
N MET A 35 -2.10 -22.55 -3.93
CA MET A 35 -1.56 -23.54 -2.99
C MET A 35 -1.58 -24.97 -3.55
N LYS A 36 -2.55 -25.31 -4.40
CA LYS A 36 -2.57 -26.60 -5.14
C LYS A 36 -1.51 -26.64 -6.24
N LYS A 37 -1.34 -25.52 -6.96
CA LYS A 37 -0.36 -25.40 -8.05
C LYS A 37 1.09 -25.42 -7.55
N HIS A 38 1.33 -24.91 -6.34
CA HIS A 38 2.65 -24.80 -5.72
C HIS A 38 2.68 -25.53 -4.36
N PRO A 39 2.71 -26.88 -4.35
CA PRO A 39 2.57 -27.67 -3.11
C PRO A 39 3.68 -27.43 -2.08
N PHE A 40 4.85 -26.95 -2.50
CA PHE A 40 5.97 -26.66 -1.61
C PHE A 40 5.59 -25.64 -0.52
N LEU A 41 4.66 -24.73 -0.83
CA LEU A 41 4.18 -23.70 0.10
C LEU A 41 3.51 -24.31 1.34
N TRP A 42 2.92 -25.50 1.25
CA TRP A 42 2.28 -26.13 2.41
C TRP A 42 3.26 -26.45 3.54
N LYS A 43 4.51 -26.82 3.21
CA LYS A 43 5.55 -27.06 4.23
C LYS A 43 5.88 -25.78 4.98
N TYR A 44 6.05 -24.67 4.26
CA TYR A 44 6.28 -23.35 4.85
C TYR A 44 5.09 -22.90 5.70
N TYR A 45 3.87 -23.05 5.18
CA TYR A 45 2.66 -22.64 5.88
C TYR A 45 2.47 -23.40 7.21
N LYS A 46 2.74 -24.71 7.19
CA LYS A 46 2.70 -25.55 8.40
C LYS A 46 3.71 -25.07 9.44
N ASN A 47 4.92 -24.72 9.01
CA ASN A 47 5.94 -24.20 9.90
C ASN A 47 5.53 -22.86 10.53
N VAL A 48 5.00 -21.94 9.73
CA VAL A 48 4.53 -20.62 10.20
C VAL A 48 3.41 -20.76 11.24
N ILE A 49 2.40 -21.60 11.00
CA ILE A 49 1.30 -21.79 11.96
C ILE A 49 1.78 -22.48 13.25
N ARG A 50 2.71 -23.43 13.15
CA ARG A 50 3.27 -24.11 14.32
C ARG A 50 3.93 -23.13 15.28
N VAL A 51 4.71 -22.18 14.75
CA VAL A 51 5.39 -21.18 15.59
C VAL A 51 4.42 -20.15 16.16
N GLY A 52 3.32 -19.85 15.46
CA GLY A 52 2.28 -18.94 15.96
C GLY A 52 1.45 -19.48 17.14
N LYS A 53 1.47 -20.78 17.42
CA LYS A 53 0.80 -21.40 18.57
C LYS A 53 1.80 -21.67 19.70
N LYS A 54 2.11 -20.66 20.52
CA LYS A 54 2.74 -20.88 21.83
C LYS A 54 1.67 -21.43 22.80
N ASP A 55 1.54 -22.76 22.88
CA ASP A 55 0.89 -23.43 24.01
C ASP A 55 1.94 -23.90 25.02
N ASP A 56 1.55 -23.80 26.28
CA ASP A 56 2.27 -23.98 27.54
C ASP A 56 2.60 -25.45 27.86
N ASP A 57 3.60 -26.06 27.21
CA ASP A 57 4.40 -27.19 27.77
C ASP A 57 5.64 -27.57 26.90
N ARG A 58 6.78 -27.84 27.57
CA ARG A 58 8.17 -28.04 27.08
C ARG A 58 8.41 -29.32 26.21
N PRO A 59 9.64 -29.59 25.64
CA PRO A 59 10.92 -28.86 25.70
C PRO A 59 11.55 -28.46 24.34
N VAL A 60 12.44 -27.48 24.43
CA VAL A 60 13.32 -26.93 23.39
C VAL A 60 14.27 -27.99 22.82
N ASN A 61 14.22 -28.21 21.50
CA ASN A 61 15.42 -28.23 20.63
C ASN A 61 15.04 -28.25 19.13
N SER A 62 14.84 -27.07 18.55
CA SER A 62 15.11 -26.81 17.13
C SER A 62 15.13 -25.30 16.96
N GLN A 63 16.33 -24.74 16.99
CA GLN A 63 16.59 -23.31 16.75
C GLN A 63 16.08 -22.95 15.35
N LEU A 64 15.00 -22.18 15.29
CA LEU A 64 14.71 -21.08 14.36
C LEU A 64 13.30 -20.59 14.72
N ASP A 65 13.27 -19.67 15.68
CA ASP A 65 12.05 -19.03 16.16
C ASP A 65 11.56 -18.03 15.10
N VAL A 66 10.45 -18.35 14.43
CA VAL A 66 9.83 -17.45 13.44
C VAL A 66 9.33 -16.16 14.11
N THR A 67 9.04 -16.15 15.42
CA THR A 67 8.72 -14.89 16.13
C THR A 67 9.93 -13.95 16.22
N ASP A 68 11.14 -14.48 16.42
CA ASP A 68 12.39 -13.69 16.48
C ASP A 68 12.74 -13.05 15.12
N VAL A 69 12.34 -13.66 13.99
CA VAL A 69 12.54 -13.08 12.63
C VAL A 69 11.61 -11.88 12.40
N CYS A 70 10.37 -11.94 12.90
CA CYS A 70 9.40 -10.86 12.77
C CYS A 70 9.71 -9.71 13.76
N ASP A 71 10.13 -10.04 14.98
CA ASP A 71 10.51 -9.08 16.01
C ASP A 71 11.81 -8.32 15.62
N ARG A 72 12.83 -9.01 15.08
CA ARG A 72 14.06 -8.37 14.59
C ARG A 72 13.86 -7.50 13.33
N ALA A 73 12.89 -7.82 12.48
CA ALA A 73 12.56 -7.01 11.31
C ALA A 73 11.89 -5.67 11.70
N GLN A 74 11.11 -5.64 12.79
CA GLN A 74 10.47 -4.43 13.32
C GLN A 74 11.46 -3.50 14.05
N GLU A 75 12.45 -4.05 14.76
CA GLU A 75 13.50 -3.25 15.42
C GLU A 75 14.47 -2.60 14.41
N ALA A 76 14.79 -3.27 13.29
CA ALA A 76 15.65 -2.72 12.25
C ALA A 76 15.01 -1.52 11.50
N ALA A 77 13.69 -1.54 11.30
CA ALA A 77 12.95 -0.43 10.68
C ALA A 77 12.89 0.83 11.57
N SER A 78 13.15 0.70 12.88
CA SER A 78 13.02 1.80 13.85
C SER A 78 14.30 2.62 14.04
N THR A 79 15.45 2.22 13.46
CA THR A 79 16.77 2.79 13.82
C THR A 79 17.43 3.65 12.74
N THR A 80 16.79 3.91 11.59
CA THR A 80 17.37 4.79 10.55
C THR A 80 16.47 5.99 10.24
N ASN A 81 16.19 6.82 11.25
CA ASN A 81 15.73 8.20 11.02
C ASN A 81 16.58 9.18 11.84
N GLY A 82 17.85 9.28 11.43
CA GLY A 82 18.80 10.30 11.88
C GLY A 82 18.94 11.39 10.83
N HIS A 83 18.07 12.40 10.90
CA HIS A 83 18.17 13.66 10.19
C HIS A 83 19.55 14.32 10.41
N THR A 84 20.35 14.52 9.37
CA THR A 84 21.34 15.61 9.33
C THR A 84 21.25 16.34 7.99
N LYS A 85 20.92 17.63 8.09
CA LYS A 85 20.92 18.60 6.99
C LYS A 85 22.34 18.80 6.46
N GLY A 86 22.51 18.68 5.16
CA GLY A 86 23.72 19.08 4.43
C GLY A 86 23.32 19.61 3.06
N ASP A 87 23.42 20.92 2.91
CA ASP A 87 23.07 21.75 1.76
C ASP A 87 24.19 21.71 0.71
N TRP A 88 23.92 21.43 -0.58
CA TRP A 88 24.56 22.15 -1.71
C TRP A 88 23.93 21.87 -3.08
N LEU A 89 23.78 22.95 -3.86
CA LEU A 89 23.35 23.02 -5.25
C LEU A 89 24.50 22.76 -6.25
N SER A 90 24.17 22.15 -7.41
CA SER A 90 24.37 22.70 -8.77
C SER A 90 24.72 21.68 -9.87
N HIS A 91 24.19 21.99 -11.06
CA HIS A 91 24.22 21.30 -12.35
C HIS A 91 25.61 21.06 -13.00
N THR A 92 25.74 20.07 -13.89
CA THR A 92 26.00 20.20 -15.36
C THR A 92 26.20 18.84 -16.09
N ASN A 93 26.04 18.90 -17.42
CA ASN A 93 25.92 17.87 -18.47
C ASN A 93 27.04 16.81 -18.64
N GLY A 94 26.70 15.69 -19.32
CA GLY A 94 27.50 15.19 -20.47
C GLY A 94 27.92 13.70 -20.51
N GLU A 95 27.19 12.92 -21.33
CA GLU A 95 27.57 11.74 -22.16
C GLU A 95 28.39 10.50 -21.67
N LYS A 96 27.75 9.33 -21.87
CA LYS A 96 28.22 8.00 -22.39
C LYS A 96 29.53 7.37 -21.84
N LYS A 97 29.43 6.14 -21.28
CA LYS A 97 29.62 4.82 -21.96
C LYS A 97 30.00 3.69 -20.96
N ASP A 98 29.43 2.51 -21.22
CA ASP A 98 29.89 1.14 -20.94
C ASP A 98 29.93 0.49 -19.54
N ARG A 99 29.67 -0.83 -19.63
CA ARG A 99 29.67 -1.91 -18.64
C ARG A 99 30.86 -1.90 -17.68
N GLN A 100 30.63 -2.24 -16.40
CA GLN A 100 30.97 -3.57 -15.82
C GLN A 100 30.60 -3.62 -14.33
N GLU A 101 30.13 -4.79 -13.90
CA GLU A 101 29.83 -5.22 -12.54
C GLU A 101 31.07 -5.14 -11.63
N ASP A 102 30.91 -4.70 -10.38
CA ASP A 102 31.26 -5.50 -9.19
C ASP A 102 31.04 -4.72 -7.86
N GLN A 103 30.27 -5.37 -6.98
CA GLN A 103 30.49 -5.53 -5.54
C GLN A 103 30.60 -4.32 -4.60
N VAL A 104 29.61 -4.24 -3.70
CA VAL A 104 29.91 -4.06 -2.27
C VAL A 104 29.13 -5.10 -1.48
N HIS A 105 29.78 -6.24 -1.25
CA HIS A 105 29.37 -7.24 -0.26
C HIS A 105 29.91 -6.81 1.11
N ALA A 106 29.04 -6.44 2.03
CA ALA A 106 29.37 -6.41 3.46
C ALA A 106 28.90 -7.72 4.09
N ALA A 107 29.89 -8.54 4.44
CA ALA A 107 29.76 -9.91 4.89
C ALA A 107 29.17 -10.03 6.31
N VAL A 108 28.21 -10.95 6.48
CA VAL A 108 28.13 -11.76 7.70
C VAL A 108 28.72 -13.12 7.35
N LYS A 109 29.97 -13.33 7.78
CA LYS A 109 30.61 -14.65 7.75
C LYS A 109 29.95 -15.54 8.79
N HIS A 110 29.31 -16.62 8.33
CA HIS A 110 29.12 -17.83 9.12
C HIS A 110 29.60 -19.01 8.28
N GLU A 111 30.91 -19.24 8.32
CA GLU A 111 31.51 -20.50 7.90
C GLU A 111 31.31 -21.51 9.02
N THR A 112 30.21 -22.28 8.95
CA THR A 112 30.09 -23.72 9.28
C THR A 112 28.61 -24.15 9.21
N ALA A 113 28.16 -24.54 8.01
CA ALA A 113 27.14 -25.57 7.72
C ALA A 113 26.67 -25.45 6.24
N ALA A 114 27.62 -25.46 5.29
CA ALA A 114 27.30 -25.56 3.88
C ALA A 114 26.84 -27.00 3.59
N ASN A 115 25.55 -27.32 3.77
CA ASN A 115 24.81 -28.37 3.03
C ASN A 115 23.37 -28.62 3.50
N GLU A 116 22.87 -27.97 4.55
CA GLU A 116 21.53 -28.29 5.05
C GLU A 116 20.46 -27.36 4.47
N CYS A 117 19.52 -27.96 3.74
CA CYS A 117 18.41 -27.27 3.11
C CYS A 117 17.24 -27.14 4.10
N LEU A 118 16.96 -25.93 4.56
CA LEU A 118 15.87 -25.63 5.50
C LEU A 118 14.53 -26.24 5.04
N TYR A 119 14.21 -26.13 3.74
CA TYR A 119 13.00 -26.71 3.17
C TYR A 119 12.88 -28.23 3.39
N LYS A 120 13.99 -28.96 3.29
CA LYS A 120 14.01 -30.42 3.48
C LYS A 120 13.85 -30.82 4.96
N GLN A 121 14.18 -29.91 5.88
CA GLN A 121 13.99 -30.12 7.32
C GLN A 121 12.56 -29.81 7.77
N LEU A 122 11.76 -29.12 6.93
CA LEU A 122 10.39 -28.80 7.28
C LEU A 122 9.50 -30.06 7.32
N PRO A 123 8.57 -30.13 8.28
CA PRO A 123 7.62 -31.23 8.40
C PRO A 123 6.79 -31.41 7.12
N GLU A 124 6.46 -32.66 6.77
CA GLU A 124 5.58 -32.94 5.64
C GLU A 124 4.18 -32.33 5.81
N ALA A 125 3.54 -31.96 4.70
CA ALA A 125 2.29 -31.20 4.70
C ALA A 125 1.04 -32.02 5.07
N GLU A 126 1.10 -33.35 4.94
CA GLU A 126 -0.09 -34.22 4.84
C GLU A 126 -0.88 -34.42 6.15
N GLU A 127 -0.29 -34.17 7.31
CA GLU A 127 -0.87 -34.60 8.60
C GLU A 127 -1.98 -33.70 9.19
N LEU A 128 -2.34 -32.55 8.61
CA LEU A 128 -3.19 -31.57 9.30
C LEU A 128 -4.57 -31.27 8.71
N GLY A 129 -4.98 -31.90 7.59
CA GLY A 129 -6.28 -31.55 6.97
C GLY A 129 -6.39 -30.04 6.61
N VAL A 130 -5.24 -29.39 6.38
CA VAL A 130 -5.14 -27.96 6.04
C VAL A 130 -5.20 -27.77 4.52
N THR A 131 -4.99 -28.84 3.76
CA THR A 131 -5.14 -28.88 2.31
C THR A 131 -6.62 -28.72 1.93
N GLY A 132 -6.97 -27.68 1.18
CA GLY A 132 -8.37 -27.46 0.75
C GLY A 132 -8.94 -26.06 0.99
N ARG A 133 -8.13 -25.14 1.53
CA ARG A 133 -8.52 -23.74 1.77
C ARG A 133 -7.44 -22.76 1.32
N SER A 134 -7.79 -21.49 1.25
CA SER A 134 -6.81 -20.41 1.09
C SER A 134 -6.03 -20.20 2.39
N THR A 135 -4.83 -19.62 2.28
CA THR A 135 -3.89 -19.46 3.39
C THR A 135 -3.53 -17.99 3.61
N PHE A 136 -3.30 -17.60 4.86
CA PHE A 136 -2.95 -16.23 5.26
C PHE A 136 -1.60 -16.21 5.94
N TRP A 137 -0.72 -15.30 5.53
CA TRP A 137 0.70 -15.30 5.88
C TRP A 137 1.10 -14.00 6.59
N PRO A 138 1.93 -14.05 7.65
CA PRO A 138 2.44 -12.86 8.34
C PRO A 138 3.51 -12.15 7.49
N SER A 139 3.74 -10.85 7.68
CA SER A 139 4.68 -10.01 6.89
C SER A 139 6.06 -10.62 6.64
N CYS A 140 6.64 -11.24 7.67
CA CYS A 140 7.99 -11.81 7.70
C CYS A 140 8.12 -13.21 7.05
N TRP A 141 7.04 -13.80 6.50
CA TRP A 141 7.09 -15.22 6.10
C TRP A 141 8.07 -15.51 4.95
N ARG A 142 8.31 -14.54 4.06
CA ARG A 142 9.22 -14.68 2.91
C ARG A 142 10.67 -14.89 3.34
N SER A 143 11.08 -14.27 4.44
CA SER A 143 12.41 -14.44 5.02
C SER A 143 12.65 -15.88 5.55
N THR A 144 11.59 -16.68 5.71
CA THR A 144 11.69 -18.11 6.09
C THR A 144 11.95 -19.04 4.90
N LEU A 145 11.91 -18.53 3.67
CA LEU A 145 12.17 -19.32 2.47
C LEU A 145 13.63 -19.77 2.39
N CYS A 146 13.84 -20.99 1.92
CA CYS A 146 15.18 -21.56 1.84
C CYS A 146 15.90 -21.00 0.62
N ARG A 147 17.09 -20.43 0.80
CA ARG A 147 17.89 -19.82 -0.28
C ARG A 147 19.00 -20.73 -0.83
N CYS A 148 18.96 -22.03 -0.55
CA CYS A 148 19.94 -22.97 -1.12
C CYS A 148 19.74 -23.14 -2.64
N SER A 149 20.78 -23.57 -3.34
CA SER A 149 20.78 -23.71 -4.81
C SER A 149 19.61 -24.55 -5.35
N SER A 150 19.25 -25.65 -4.67
CA SER A 150 18.12 -26.48 -5.07
C SER A 150 16.76 -25.79 -4.90
N CYS A 151 16.57 -25.00 -3.84
CA CYS A 151 15.32 -24.28 -3.59
C CYS A 151 15.17 -23.10 -4.54
N VAL A 152 16.24 -22.34 -4.78
CA VAL A 152 16.25 -21.25 -5.76
C VAL A 152 15.92 -21.78 -7.17
N ALA A 153 16.49 -22.92 -7.56
CA ALA A 153 16.15 -23.58 -8.83
C ALA A 153 14.66 -23.98 -8.89
N MET A 154 14.12 -24.56 -7.81
CA MET A 154 12.70 -24.89 -7.70
C MET A 154 11.80 -23.66 -7.87
N TYR A 155 12.08 -22.55 -7.16
CA TYR A 155 11.28 -21.32 -7.28
C TYR A 155 11.32 -20.74 -8.70
N LYS A 156 12.47 -20.82 -9.36
CA LYS A 156 12.63 -20.39 -10.75
C LYS A 156 11.79 -21.24 -11.71
N GLU A 157 11.82 -22.56 -11.55
CA GLU A 157 10.99 -23.48 -12.35
C GLU A 157 9.49 -23.24 -12.12
N GLN A 158 9.11 -22.97 -10.88
CA GLN A 158 7.74 -22.64 -10.48
C GLN A 158 7.32 -21.21 -10.83
N ARG A 159 8.22 -20.39 -11.41
CA ARG A 159 8.01 -18.97 -11.77
C ARG A 159 7.58 -18.10 -10.59
N CYS A 160 8.16 -18.34 -9.41
CA CYS A 160 7.88 -17.59 -8.19
C CYS A 160 9.15 -17.09 -7.49
N SER A 161 10.22 -16.82 -8.25
CA SER A 161 11.47 -16.28 -7.71
C SER A 161 11.30 -14.95 -6.97
N TYR A 162 10.29 -14.16 -7.33
CA TYR A 162 9.96 -12.89 -6.67
C TYR A 162 9.63 -13.05 -5.17
N LEU A 163 9.20 -14.24 -4.73
CA LEU A 163 8.97 -14.51 -3.31
C LEU A 163 10.24 -14.40 -2.45
N LEU A 164 11.43 -14.47 -3.06
CA LEU A 164 12.70 -14.32 -2.36
C LEU A 164 13.02 -12.87 -1.98
N GLU A 165 12.34 -11.92 -2.62
CA GLU A 165 12.45 -10.49 -2.36
C GLU A 165 11.39 -10.10 -1.32
N ASP A 166 11.85 -9.73 -0.12
CA ASP A 166 10.97 -9.40 1.00
C ASP A 166 10.17 -8.10 0.73
N GLU A 167 10.69 -7.21 -0.11
CA GLU A 167 10.03 -5.96 -0.51
C GLU A 167 9.07 -6.10 -1.70
N ASP A 168 9.01 -7.25 -2.38
CA ASP A 168 8.10 -7.43 -3.54
C ASP A 168 6.68 -7.80 -3.09
N THR A 169 6.17 -7.06 -2.11
CA THR A 169 4.82 -7.23 -1.56
C THR A 169 3.90 -6.13 -2.08
N VAL A 170 2.61 -6.43 -2.20
CA VAL A 170 1.59 -5.42 -2.53
C VAL A 170 1.63 -4.28 -1.51
N GLN A 171 1.82 -4.60 -0.23
CA GLN A 171 1.91 -3.61 0.84
C GLN A 171 3.07 -2.63 0.63
N ALA A 172 4.29 -3.13 0.36
CA ALA A 172 5.45 -2.28 0.11
C ALA A 172 5.25 -1.39 -1.15
N TYR A 173 4.59 -1.91 -2.18
CA TYR A 173 4.24 -1.12 -3.36
C TYR A 173 3.22 -0.01 -3.04
N GLU A 174 2.17 -0.32 -2.28
CA GLU A 174 1.17 0.66 -1.84
C GLU A 174 1.78 1.76 -0.97
N GLU A 175 2.67 1.40 -0.04
CA GLU A 175 3.39 2.33 0.83
C GLU A 175 4.29 3.27 0.01
N ARG A 176 5.09 2.71 -0.90
CA ARG A 176 5.91 3.52 -1.84
C ARG A 176 5.07 4.46 -2.70
N GLY A 177 3.84 4.07 -3.04
CA GLY A 177 2.88 4.91 -3.74
C GLY A 177 2.29 6.04 -2.88
N LYS A 178 2.11 5.80 -1.57
CA LYS A 178 1.67 6.81 -0.60
C LYS A 178 2.78 7.82 -0.33
N GLU A 179 4.01 7.36 -0.09
CA GLU A 179 5.18 8.23 0.13
C GLU A 179 5.40 9.17 -1.04
N LYS A 180 5.40 8.66 -2.28
CA LYS A 180 5.52 9.51 -3.49
C LYS A 180 4.40 10.54 -3.63
N ARG A 181 3.19 10.26 -3.12
CA ARG A 181 2.08 11.22 -3.10
C ARG A 181 2.30 12.30 -2.05
N GLU A 182 2.88 11.95 -0.92
CA GLU A 182 3.22 12.88 0.16
C GLU A 182 4.44 13.76 -0.20
N GLU A 183 5.38 13.24 -0.96
CA GLU A 183 6.53 13.96 -1.52
C GLU A 183 6.16 14.93 -2.65
N MET A 184 5.00 14.75 -3.29
CA MET A 184 4.51 15.75 -4.23
C MET A 184 4.18 17.05 -3.48
N PRO A 185 4.58 18.23 -4.00
CA PRO A 185 4.33 19.50 -3.33
C PRO A 185 2.84 19.61 -2.99
N GLN A 186 2.56 19.95 -1.73
CA GLN A 186 1.22 20.01 -1.13
C GLN A 186 0.18 20.33 -2.20
N GLY A 187 -0.64 19.32 -2.52
CA GLY A 187 -1.66 19.45 -3.56
C GLY A 187 -2.49 20.71 -3.34
N ASP A 188 -3.04 21.26 -4.44
CA ASP A 188 -3.82 22.50 -4.46
C ASP A 188 -4.60 22.67 -3.13
N PRO A 189 -4.34 23.75 -2.35
CA PRO A 189 -5.02 24.00 -1.08
C PRO A 189 -6.54 23.89 -1.18
N LEU A 190 -7.12 24.23 -2.34
CA LEU A 190 -8.53 24.06 -2.62
C LEU A 190 -8.94 22.58 -2.65
N MET A 191 -8.15 21.71 -3.28
CA MET A 191 -8.43 20.27 -3.34
C MET A 191 -8.24 19.59 -1.98
N SER A 192 -7.27 20.05 -1.18
CA SER A 192 -7.12 19.62 0.21
C SER A 192 -8.33 20.02 1.06
N ALA A 193 -8.81 21.26 0.93
CA ALA A 193 -10.00 21.73 1.64
C ALA A 193 -11.27 20.99 1.21
N LEU A 194 -11.46 20.77 -0.10
CA LEU A 194 -12.59 20.01 -0.63
C LEU A 194 -12.56 18.56 -0.14
N GLY A 195 -11.38 17.94 -0.05
CA GLY A 195 -11.21 16.58 0.46
C GLY A 195 -11.76 16.37 1.88
N THR A 196 -11.82 17.41 2.71
CA THR A 196 -12.38 17.34 4.07
C THR A 196 -13.92 17.29 4.11
N LEU A 197 -14.58 17.67 3.02
CA LEU A 197 -16.04 17.76 2.95
C LEU A 197 -16.65 16.44 2.47
N GLY A 198 -17.91 16.18 2.84
CA GLY A 198 -18.66 15.04 2.28
C GLY A 198 -18.90 15.18 0.78
N ARG A 199 -19.05 14.07 0.04
CA ARG A 199 -19.19 14.06 -1.43
C ARG A 199 -20.25 15.03 -1.97
N VAL A 200 -21.41 15.11 -1.31
CA VAL A 200 -22.50 16.03 -1.71
C VAL A 200 -22.07 17.48 -1.52
N GLN A 201 -21.51 17.82 -0.37
CA GLN A 201 -21.01 19.17 -0.06
C GLN A 201 -19.88 19.58 -0.99
N GLN A 202 -18.98 18.66 -1.35
CA GLN A 202 -17.94 18.90 -2.35
C GLN A 202 -18.53 19.31 -3.70
N ILE A 203 -19.52 18.56 -4.20
CA ILE A 203 -20.16 18.84 -5.49
C ILE A 203 -20.85 20.21 -5.46
N GLU A 204 -21.59 20.51 -4.38
CA GLU A 204 -22.25 21.80 -4.20
C GLU A 204 -21.25 22.96 -4.12
N ALA A 205 -20.14 22.79 -3.40
CA ALA A 205 -19.07 23.77 -3.31
C ALA A 205 -18.42 24.04 -4.68
N ILE A 206 -18.11 22.99 -5.44
CA ILE A 206 -17.55 23.09 -6.80
C ILE A 206 -18.52 23.82 -7.74
N HIS A 207 -19.80 23.45 -7.72
CA HIS A 207 -20.82 24.11 -8.52
C HIS A 207 -21.02 25.58 -8.12
N GLY A 208 -21.02 25.88 -6.81
CA GLY A 208 -21.11 27.23 -6.29
C GLY A 208 -19.93 28.10 -6.72
N TYR A 209 -18.71 27.55 -6.65
CA TYR A 209 -17.50 28.23 -7.11
C TYR A 209 -17.54 28.52 -8.61
N ASN A 210 -17.89 27.53 -9.44
CA ASN A 210 -17.99 27.72 -10.88
C ASN A 210 -19.04 28.75 -11.26
N ASN A 211 -20.21 28.73 -10.61
CA ASN A 211 -21.25 29.72 -10.83
C ASN A 211 -20.79 31.13 -10.42
N LEU A 212 -20.15 31.27 -9.26
CA LEU A 212 -19.57 32.55 -8.83
C LEU A 212 -18.52 33.04 -9.81
N LYS A 213 -17.62 32.16 -10.26
CA LYS A 213 -16.56 32.49 -11.22
C LYS A 213 -17.14 33.01 -12.54
N THR A 214 -18.13 32.32 -13.11
CA THR A 214 -18.77 32.73 -14.37
C THR A 214 -19.46 34.08 -14.22
N GLU A 215 -20.34 34.22 -13.22
CA GLU A 215 -21.10 35.46 -13.00
C GLU A 215 -20.19 36.65 -12.69
N LEU A 216 -19.12 36.45 -11.90
CA LEU A 216 -18.15 37.48 -11.59
C LEU A 216 -17.34 37.88 -12.82
N THR A 217 -16.95 36.91 -13.66
CA THR A 217 -16.24 37.18 -14.91
C THR A 217 -17.11 38.00 -15.87
N ASP A 218 -18.38 37.61 -16.03
CA ASP A 218 -19.33 38.34 -16.86
C ASP A 218 -19.63 39.74 -16.33
N PHE A 219 -19.68 39.90 -15.01
CA PHE A 219 -19.81 41.21 -14.37
C PHE A 219 -18.62 42.11 -14.66
N LEU A 220 -17.40 41.63 -14.40
CA LEU A 220 -16.16 42.39 -14.63
C LEU A 220 -15.93 42.70 -16.12
N LYS A 221 -16.36 41.82 -17.02
CA LYS A 221 -16.27 42.03 -18.47
C LYS A 221 -16.98 43.32 -18.92
N LYS A 222 -18.14 43.65 -18.33
CA LYS A 222 -18.87 44.89 -18.64
C LYS A 222 -18.06 46.15 -18.35
N PHE A 223 -17.22 46.12 -17.31
CA PHE A 223 -16.34 47.23 -16.95
C PHE A 223 -15.11 47.32 -17.87
N ALA A 224 -14.58 46.17 -18.28
CA ALA A 224 -13.51 46.10 -19.27
C ALA A 224 -13.95 46.70 -20.61
N ASP A 225 -15.16 46.36 -21.08
CA ASP A 225 -15.71 46.85 -22.35
C ASP A 225 -16.02 48.36 -22.31
N THR A 226 -16.55 48.85 -21.17
CA THR A 226 -16.89 50.27 -20.96
C THR A 226 -15.70 51.13 -20.52
N LYS A 227 -14.52 50.54 -20.29
CA LYS A 227 -13.32 51.19 -19.73
C LYS A 227 -13.59 51.95 -18.43
N LYS A 228 -14.52 51.45 -17.61
CA LYS A 228 -14.88 52.04 -16.31
C LYS A 228 -14.09 51.34 -15.19
N VAL A 229 -13.61 52.11 -14.22
CA VAL A 229 -12.96 51.56 -13.01
C VAL A 229 -14.03 50.96 -12.08
N VAL A 230 -13.79 49.74 -11.60
CA VAL A 230 -14.65 49.04 -10.63
C VAL A 230 -14.51 49.71 -9.27
N ARG A 231 -15.64 50.09 -8.66
CA ARG A 231 -15.69 50.70 -7.33
C ARG A 231 -16.26 49.73 -6.30
N GLU A 232 -16.16 50.08 -5.02
CA GLU A 232 -16.64 49.23 -3.94
C GLU A 232 -18.16 49.01 -4.00
N GLU A 233 -18.91 50.06 -4.33
CA GLU A 233 -20.35 50.02 -4.52
C GLU A 233 -20.78 48.99 -5.58
N ASP A 234 -20.03 48.88 -6.68
CA ASP A 234 -20.29 47.95 -7.77
C ASP A 234 -20.16 46.49 -7.28
N VAL A 235 -19.14 46.21 -6.46
CA VAL A 235 -18.91 44.87 -5.89
C VAL A 235 -19.98 44.51 -4.85
N ARG A 236 -20.35 45.46 -3.98
CA ARG A 236 -21.42 45.25 -2.99
C ARG A 236 -22.76 44.98 -3.68
N GLU A 237 -23.05 45.68 -4.76
CA GLU A 237 -24.26 45.47 -5.56
C GLU A 237 -24.28 44.06 -6.19
N PHE A 238 -23.18 43.63 -6.80
CA PHE A 238 -23.07 42.28 -7.38
C PHE A 238 -23.40 41.17 -6.37
N PHE A 239 -22.76 41.19 -5.20
CA PHE A 239 -23.02 40.19 -4.17
C PHE A 239 -24.42 40.31 -3.58
N GLY A 240 -24.97 41.53 -3.46
CA GLY A 240 -26.36 41.76 -3.06
C GLY A 240 -27.37 41.12 -4.02
N GLN A 241 -27.19 41.32 -5.33
CA GLN A 241 -28.02 40.71 -6.37
C GLN A 241 -27.90 39.18 -6.36
N MET A 242 -26.69 38.64 -6.20
CA MET A 242 -26.46 37.18 -6.14
C MET A 242 -27.16 36.54 -4.94
N GLN A 243 -27.11 37.18 -3.76
CA GLN A 243 -27.82 36.70 -2.56
C GLN A 243 -29.35 36.76 -2.72
N ALA A 244 -29.87 37.83 -3.32
CA ALA A 244 -31.31 37.98 -3.57
C ALA A 244 -31.84 36.87 -4.50
N ARG A 245 -31.12 36.57 -5.58
CA ARG A 245 -31.45 35.45 -6.50
C ARG A 245 -31.40 34.09 -5.79
N LYS A 246 -30.43 33.87 -4.90
CA LYS A 246 -30.33 32.62 -4.13
C LYS A 246 -31.54 32.44 -3.19
N LYS A 247 -31.97 33.50 -2.49
CA LYS A 247 -33.15 33.47 -1.61
C LYS A 247 -34.43 33.12 -2.39
N GLN A 248 -34.61 33.68 -3.59
CA GLN A 248 -35.76 33.37 -4.45
C GLN A 248 -35.79 31.91 -4.94
N ARG A 249 -34.63 31.28 -5.16
CA ARG A 249 -34.55 29.88 -5.58
C ARG A 249 -34.89 28.89 -4.46
N VAL A 250 -34.48 29.18 -3.22
CA VAL A 250 -34.73 28.30 -2.07
C VAL A 250 -36.19 28.36 -1.61
N SER A 251 -36.86 29.51 -1.76
CA SER A 251 -38.29 29.66 -1.42
C SER A 251 -39.24 28.90 -2.35
N ALA A 252 -38.75 28.34 -3.47
CA ALA A 252 -39.56 27.74 -4.51
C ALA A 252 -39.57 26.20 -4.50
N VAL A 253 -39.00 25.54 -3.48
CA VAL A 253 -39.06 24.07 -3.36
C VAL A 253 -40.23 23.71 -2.44
N PRO A 254 -41.38 23.24 -2.97
CA PRO A 254 -42.44 22.72 -2.13
C PRO A 254 -41.96 21.37 -1.59
N HIS A 255 -41.90 21.23 -0.26
CA HIS A 255 -41.75 19.92 0.38
C HIS A 255 -43.04 19.12 0.17
N PHE A 256 -43.17 18.45 -0.98
CA PHE A 256 -44.11 17.35 -1.14
C PHE A 256 -43.34 16.04 -1.04
N CYS A 257 -43.45 15.39 0.11
CA CYS A 257 -43.49 13.94 0.22
C CYS A 257 -44.27 13.57 1.49
N ARG A 258 -45.35 12.80 1.29
CA ARG A 258 -45.93 11.91 2.30
C ARG A 258 -45.13 10.62 2.35
#